data_AF-A0A419JIE4-F1
#
_entry.id   AF-A0A419JIE4-F1
#
_cell.length_a   1.000
_cell.length_b   1.000
_cell.length_c   1.000
_cell.angle_alpha   90.00
_cell.angle_beta   90.00
_cell.angle_gamma   90.00
#
_symmetry.space_group_name_H-M   'P 1'
#
loop_
_entity.id
_entity.type
_entity.pdbx_description
1 polymer ?
#
loop_
_entity_poly.entity_id
_entity_poly.type
_entity_poly.pdbx_seq_one_letter_code
_entity_poly.pdbx_strand_id
1 'polypeptide(L)'
;MNKRMIVLIALVVAVSAVPASAETLEVRGVITELGPSNPTIATSVVTPLYVTDVDPDTAGGQPGLQWNYISFAGFWYDLDDDLQTETMAILATERDSPGTDTLKYPNDREIGEGSLVYRTHPVFQEYEMHEDIPDTSRTTQTDMEEAYDGDGIGDAVPQDLLDRDIGLCVESDNAGGDCGYFLEGWMGEKYVAIDGNADKLCKLLVEFEDDDKKTLSTGEEWDLGGGFALTANQIIGEDTAEFTLSKNGMELDNKNVSVGRVYTYTADIGGEQDIPVFSCYVDAVWRFRGTDRNIVQVMYVFLIDDDVLEIETSDTYGAMEVMTASSAEIVLTNDATTIDLDLDTKEHIMGDMYFKTADDDANDHIRFYPYVEYPEPDTDGDGDGVPDVWDADNSTPAGYWVNSDGIGRMWGDMNGDGRLTSVDALMILQAAAGKIEL
;
A
#
# COMPACT_ATOMS: atom_id res chain seq x y z
N MET A 1 26.11 -12.92 -10.67
CA MET A 1 26.19 -12.00 -11.85
C MET A 1 24.94 -12.24 -12.70
N ASN A 2 23.78 -11.92 -12.13
CA ASN A 2 22.51 -11.96 -12.83
C ASN A 2 22.23 -10.54 -13.31
N LYS A 3 22.12 -10.39 -14.63
CA LYS A 3 21.73 -9.12 -15.24
C LYS A 3 20.24 -8.94 -14.96
N ARG A 4 19.88 -8.08 -14.01
CA ARG A 4 18.50 -7.58 -13.86
C ARG A 4 18.11 -6.92 -15.19
N MET A 5 17.07 -7.45 -15.80
CA MET A 5 16.53 -7.02 -17.07
C MET A 5 15.61 -5.84 -16.77
N ILE A 6 16.11 -4.62 -16.94
CA ILE A 6 15.30 -3.40 -16.87
C ILE A 6 14.27 -3.50 -17.99
N VAL A 7 13.03 -3.84 -17.64
CA VAL A 7 11.89 -3.71 -18.53
C VAL A 7 11.31 -2.33 -18.27
N LEU A 8 11.68 -1.39 -19.14
CA LEU A 8 11.05 -0.09 -19.23
C LEU A 8 9.58 -0.34 -19.62
N ILE A 9 8.63 -0.07 -18.71
CA ILE A 9 7.21 0.01 -19.08
C ILE A 9 7.10 1.23 -20.00
N ALA A 10 7.15 0.97 -21.31
CA ALA A 10 6.88 1.99 -22.30
C ALA A 10 5.38 2.26 -22.30
N LEU A 11 4.95 3.25 -21.52
CA LEU A 11 3.63 3.86 -21.64
C LEU A 11 3.53 4.44 -23.07
N VAL A 12 2.89 3.72 -23.99
CA VAL A 12 2.64 4.22 -25.34
C VAL A 12 1.46 5.20 -25.26
N VAL A 13 1.75 6.45 -24.90
CA VAL A 13 0.78 7.54 -24.99
C VAL A 13 0.63 7.93 -26.45
N ALA A 14 -0.45 7.46 -27.10
CA ALA A 14 -0.85 7.95 -28.40
C ALA A 14 -1.56 9.30 -28.23
N VAL A 15 -0.81 10.40 -28.08
CA VAL A 15 -1.38 11.75 -27.98
C VAL A 15 -1.93 12.19 -29.35
N SER A 16 -3.25 12.18 -29.51
CA SER A 16 -3.92 12.95 -30.56
C SER A 16 -4.39 14.28 -29.97
N ALA A 17 -3.84 15.39 -30.47
CA ALA A 17 -4.14 16.74 -29.98
C ALA A 17 -5.65 17.11 -30.09
N VAL A 18 -6.29 17.30 -28.94
CA VAL A 18 -7.66 17.81 -28.73
C VAL A 18 -7.58 18.91 -27.64
N PRO A 19 -8.44 19.94 -27.58
CA PRO A 19 -8.20 21.12 -26.75
C PRO A 19 -8.67 20.95 -25.29
N ALA A 20 -7.97 21.65 -24.39
CA ALA A 20 -8.13 21.71 -22.92
C ALA A 20 -9.58 21.74 -22.38
N SER A 21 -10.07 20.56 -22.05
CA SER A 21 -10.78 20.25 -20.80
C SER A 21 -9.76 19.54 -19.91
N ALA A 22 -9.87 19.58 -18.57
CA ALA A 22 -9.02 18.74 -17.71
C ALA A 22 -9.13 17.30 -18.23
N GLU A 23 -8.05 16.79 -18.84
CA GLU A 23 -8.02 15.42 -19.29
C GLU A 23 -7.85 14.57 -18.01
N THR A 24 -8.45 13.39 -17.98
CA THR A 24 -8.30 12.45 -16.87
C THR A 24 -7.65 11.20 -17.43
N LEU A 25 -6.76 10.58 -16.65
CA LEU A 25 -6.09 9.37 -17.07
C LEU A 25 -6.94 8.17 -16.67
N GLU A 26 -7.23 7.32 -17.64
CA GLU A 26 -8.03 6.11 -17.44
C GLU A 26 -7.10 4.89 -17.38
N VAL A 27 -7.00 4.26 -16.22
CA VAL A 27 -6.34 2.96 -16.08
C VAL A 27 -7.41 1.88 -16.21
N ARG A 28 -7.38 1.16 -17.33
CA ARG A 28 -8.48 0.27 -17.75
C ARG A 28 -8.22 -1.19 -17.38
N GLY A 29 -9.29 -1.88 -17.01
CA GLY A 29 -9.34 -3.33 -16.94
C GLY A 29 -9.59 -4.00 -18.29
N VAL A 30 -9.55 -5.32 -18.28
CA VAL A 30 -9.86 -6.16 -19.44
C VAL A 30 -11.32 -5.98 -19.85
N ILE A 31 -11.52 -5.87 -21.16
CA ILE A 31 -12.83 -5.67 -21.78
C ILE A 31 -13.65 -6.96 -21.74
N THR A 32 -14.89 -6.83 -21.27
CA THR A 32 -15.94 -7.84 -21.40
C THR A 32 -16.80 -7.53 -22.61
N GLU A 33 -17.19 -8.55 -23.38
CA GLU A 33 -18.12 -8.42 -24.52
C GLU A 33 -19.12 -9.57 -24.52
N LEU A 34 -20.42 -9.25 -24.48
CA LEU A 34 -21.52 -10.19 -24.66
C LEU A 34 -22.20 -9.96 -26.02
N GLY A 35 -22.44 -11.06 -26.73
CA GLY A 35 -23.03 -11.04 -28.07
C GLY A 35 -23.72 -12.35 -28.45
N PRO A 36 -24.11 -12.54 -29.73
CA PRO A 36 -24.90 -13.70 -30.16
C PRO A 36 -24.27 -15.07 -29.86
N SER A 37 -22.94 -15.16 -29.80
CA SER A 37 -22.20 -16.39 -29.52
C SER A 37 -22.04 -16.70 -28.03
N ASN A 38 -22.18 -15.68 -27.18
CA ASN A 38 -21.93 -15.68 -25.74
C ASN A 38 -22.86 -14.65 -25.09
N PRO A 39 -24.17 -14.92 -25.07
CA PRO A 39 -25.17 -13.91 -24.74
C PRO A 39 -25.24 -13.55 -23.26
N THR A 40 -24.63 -14.35 -22.38
CA THR A 40 -24.66 -14.17 -20.92
C THR A 40 -23.27 -14.36 -20.33
N ILE A 41 -23.06 -13.83 -19.12
CA ILE A 41 -21.84 -14.02 -18.33
C ILE A 41 -21.48 -15.51 -18.19
N ALA A 42 -22.46 -16.36 -17.88
CA ALA A 42 -22.28 -17.83 -17.78
C ALA A 42 -21.72 -18.50 -19.04
N THR A 43 -21.87 -17.85 -20.19
CA THR A 43 -21.37 -18.35 -21.49
C THR A 43 -20.12 -17.62 -21.98
N SER A 44 -19.65 -16.62 -21.25
CA SER A 44 -18.45 -15.84 -21.53
C SER A 44 -17.27 -16.40 -20.72
N VAL A 45 -16.52 -17.35 -21.30
CA VAL A 45 -15.48 -18.13 -20.59
C VAL A 45 -14.05 -17.76 -20.98
N VAL A 46 -13.80 -16.51 -21.36
CA VAL A 46 -12.50 -16.11 -21.95
C VAL A 46 -11.69 -15.26 -20.99
N THR A 47 -12.04 -13.99 -20.81
CA THR A 47 -11.36 -13.02 -19.95
C THR A 47 -12.33 -11.82 -19.77
N PRO A 48 -12.51 -11.24 -18.57
CA PRO A 48 -11.82 -11.52 -17.30
C PRO A 48 -12.15 -12.92 -16.73
N LEU A 49 -11.53 -13.31 -15.62
CA LEU A 49 -11.54 -14.70 -15.14
C LEU A 49 -12.97 -15.15 -14.79
N TYR A 50 -13.45 -16.26 -15.37
CA TYR A 50 -14.71 -16.86 -14.95
C TYR A 50 -14.47 -17.74 -13.71
N VAL A 51 -15.07 -17.37 -12.58
CA VAL A 51 -14.89 -18.03 -11.29
C VAL A 51 -16.19 -18.71 -10.89
N THR A 52 -16.09 -19.88 -10.24
CA THR A 52 -17.25 -20.71 -9.89
C THR A 52 -18.00 -20.23 -8.65
N ASP A 53 -17.35 -19.39 -7.83
CA ASP A 53 -17.95 -18.77 -6.65
C ASP A 53 -17.24 -17.44 -6.37
N VAL A 54 -17.92 -16.32 -6.57
CA VAL A 54 -17.36 -14.97 -6.36
C VAL A 54 -18.00 -14.23 -5.19
N ASP A 55 -19.14 -14.71 -4.68
CA ASP A 55 -19.86 -14.12 -3.55
C ASP A 55 -19.69 -15.02 -2.31
N PRO A 56 -18.83 -14.65 -1.33
CA PRO A 56 -18.62 -15.44 -0.13
C PRO A 56 -19.83 -15.43 0.82
N ASP A 57 -20.71 -14.44 0.72
CA ASP A 57 -21.82 -14.21 1.66
C ASP A 57 -23.08 -14.99 1.27
N THR A 58 -23.17 -15.49 0.03
CA THR A 58 -24.32 -16.25 -0.46
C THR A 58 -23.97 -17.71 -0.76
N ALA A 59 -24.50 -18.63 0.04
CA ALA A 59 -24.32 -20.06 -0.19
C ALA A 59 -24.88 -20.51 -1.56
N GLY A 60 -24.02 -20.98 -2.47
CA GLY A 60 -24.54 -21.49 -3.75
C GLY A 60 -23.58 -21.75 -4.90
N GLY A 61 -22.28 -21.44 -4.81
CA GLY A 61 -21.42 -21.49 -6.00
C GLY A 61 -21.91 -20.46 -7.02
N GLN A 62 -21.91 -19.18 -6.62
CA GLN A 62 -22.37 -18.04 -7.40
C GLN A 62 -21.30 -17.70 -8.44
N PRO A 63 -21.41 -18.17 -9.69
CA PRO A 63 -20.33 -17.99 -10.62
C PRO A 63 -20.38 -16.59 -11.21
N GLY A 64 -19.24 -16.05 -11.64
CA GLY A 64 -19.17 -14.69 -12.16
C GLY A 64 -17.94 -14.44 -13.01
N LEU A 65 -17.92 -13.28 -13.65
CA LEU A 65 -16.74 -12.73 -14.31
C LEU A 65 -16.01 -11.82 -13.33
N GLN A 66 -14.76 -12.14 -13.02
CA GLN A 66 -13.96 -11.49 -11.99
C GLN A 66 -12.70 -10.83 -12.56
N TRP A 67 -12.54 -9.54 -12.26
CA TRP A 67 -11.31 -8.79 -12.37
C TRP A 67 -10.48 -8.90 -11.09
N ASN A 68 -9.16 -8.93 -11.28
CA ASN A 68 -8.11 -8.91 -10.24
C ASN A 68 -6.93 -8.09 -10.77
N TYR A 69 -5.86 -7.95 -9.98
CA TYR A 69 -4.67 -7.15 -10.36
C TYR A 69 -4.12 -7.46 -11.77
N ILE A 70 -4.15 -8.72 -12.22
CA ILE A 70 -3.68 -9.13 -13.57
C ILE A 70 -4.57 -8.56 -14.68
N SER A 71 -5.88 -8.49 -14.42
CA SER A 71 -6.90 -8.13 -15.41
C SER A 71 -7.45 -6.73 -15.21
N PHE A 72 -7.05 -6.02 -14.16
CA PHE A 72 -7.39 -4.64 -13.89
C PHE A 72 -6.27 -3.97 -13.10
N ALA A 73 -5.45 -3.18 -13.82
CA ALA A 73 -4.30 -2.46 -13.26
C ALA A 73 -4.68 -1.25 -12.37
N GLY A 74 -5.97 -1.01 -12.15
CA GLY A 74 -6.44 -0.01 -11.20
C GLY A 74 -6.53 -0.54 -9.78
N PHE A 75 -6.33 -1.85 -9.57
CA PHE A 75 -6.16 -2.41 -8.23
C PHE A 75 -4.72 -2.30 -7.77
N TRP A 76 -4.55 -2.17 -6.45
CA TRP A 76 -3.24 -2.19 -5.82
C TRP A 76 -2.56 -3.54 -6.03
N TYR A 77 -1.26 -3.48 -6.30
CA TYR A 77 -0.39 -4.63 -6.47
C TYR A 77 1.04 -4.26 -6.09
N ASP A 78 1.63 -5.04 -5.19
CA ASP A 78 3.06 -4.97 -4.90
C ASP A 78 3.81 -5.88 -5.86
N LEU A 79 4.73 -5.30 -6.65
CA LEU A 79 5.50 -6.06 -7.64
C LEU A 79 6.70 -6.78 -7.03
N ASP A 80 7.28 -6.24 -5.97
CA ASP A 80 8.50 -6.79 -5.38
C ASP A 80 8.18 -8.04 -4.56
N ASP A 81 7.06 -8.00 -3.82
CA ASP A 81 6.58 -9.11 -2.99
C ASP A 81 5.43 -9.94 -3.59
N ASP A 82 4.97 -9.59 -4.80
CA ASP A 82 3.83 -10.24 -5.49
C ASP A 82 2.54 -10.24 -4.66
N LEU A 83 2.30 -9.16 -3.92
CA LEU A 83 1.14 -9.00 -3.03
C LEU A 83 -0.06 -8.33 -3.72
N GLN A 84 -1.25 -8.83 -3.42
CA GLN A 84 -2.52 -8.33 -3.93
C GLN A 84 -3.66 -8.66 -2.97
N THR A 85 -4.71 -7.84 -2.97
CA THR A 85 -5.88 -8.05 -2.08
C THR A 85 -7.21 -7.90 -2.79
N GLU A 86 -7.27 -7.06 -3.83
CA GLU A 86 -8.54 -6.60 -4.40
C GLU A 86 -9.05 -7.49 -5.54
N THR A 87 -10.37 -7.72 -5.53
CA THR A 87 -11.09 -8.33 -6.65
C THR A 87 -12.44 -7.67 -6.85
N MET A 88 -12.92 -7.65 -8.09
CA MET A 88 -14.27 -7.22 -8.42
C MET A 88 -14.92 -8.20 -9.39
N ALA A 89 -16.16 -8.59 -9.17
CA ALA A 89 -16.85 -9.56 -9.98
C ALA A 89 -18.30 -9.16 -10.27
N ILE A 90 -18.79 -9.55 -11.45
CA ILE A 90 -20.23 -9.52 -11.75
C ILE A 90 -20.75 -10.95 -11.75
N LEU A 91 -21.79 -11.20 -10.96
CA LEU A 91 -22.48 -12.48 -10.89
C LEU A 91 -23.08 -12.85 -12.24
N ALA A 92 -23.12 -14.13 -12.55
CA ALA A 92 -23.74 -14.62 -13.78
C ALA A 92 -25.27 -14.54 -13.72
N THR A 93 -25.84 -14.63 -12.52
CA THR A 93 -27.27 -14.54 -12.26
C THR A 93 -27.55 -13.52 -11.17
N GLU A 94 -28.70 -12.85 -11.25
CA GLU A 94 -29.14 -11.89 -10.23
C GLU A 94 -29.12 -12.54 -8.84
N ARG A 95 -28.53 -11.84 -7.86
CA ARG A 95 -28.44 -12.31 -6.48
C ARG A 95 -29.82 -12.64 -5.90
N ASP A 96 -30.76 -11.71 -6.06
CA ASP A 96 -32.10 -11.81 -5.48
C ASP A 96 -33.13 -12.52 -6.39
N SER A 97 -32.76 -12.81 -7.64
CA SER A 97 -33.55 -13.62 -8.57
C SER A 97 -32.76 -14.81 -9.12
N PRO A 98 -32.47 -15.85 -8.30
CA PRO A 98 -31.73 -17.01 -8.74
C PRO A 98 -32.35 -17.67 -9.99
N GLY A 99 -31.58 -17.74 -11.08
CA GLY A 99 -32.00 -18.28 -12.37
C GLY A 99 -32.37 -17.23 -13.43
N THR A 100 -32.34 -15.95 -13.08
CA THR A 100 -32.31 -14.82 -14.04
C THR A 100 -30.85 -14.45 -14.31
N ASP A 101 -30.46 -14.33 -15.58
CA ASP A 101 -29.10 -13.89 -15.93
C ASP A 101 -28.94 -12.41 -15.54
N THR A 102 -27.84 -12.00 -14.89
CA THR A 102 -27.61 -10.59 -14.51
C THR A 102 -27.45 -9.70 -15.74
N LEU A 103 -26.74 -10.18 -16.77
CA LEU A 103 -26.60 -9.48 -18.05
C LEU A 103 -26.94 -10.45 -19.17
N LYS A 104 -27.73 -9.97 -20.13
CA LYS A 104 -28.23 -10.78 -21.23
C LYS A 104 -28.37 -10.00 -22.52
N TYR A 105 -27.45 -10.27 -23.43
CA TYR A 105 -27.57 -9.82 -24.82
C TYR A 105 -28.88 -10.34 -25.46
N PRO A 106 -29.60 -9.50 -26.24
CA PRO A 106 -29.31 -8.09 -26.51
C PRO A 106 -29.98 -7.10 -25.53
N ASN A 107 -30.94 -7.54 -24.72
CA ASN A 107 -31.93 -6.62 -24.13
C ASN A 107 -31.65 -6.22 -22.69
N ASP A 108 -30.76 -6.91 -21.98
CA ASP A 108 -30.55 -6.74 -20.55
C ASP A 108 -29.13 -6.26 -20.26
N ARG A 109 -29.05 -4.96 -19.97
CA ARG A 109 -27.82 -4.19 -19.73
C ARG A 109 -27.70 -3.73 -18.28
N GLU A 110 -28.65 -4.11 -17.43
CA GLU A 110 -28.68 -3.68 -16.04
C GLU A 110 -27.99 -4.73 -15.16
N ILE A 111 -26.90 -4.36 -14.50
CA ILE A 111 -26.38 -5.17 -13.41
C ILE A 111 -27.37 -5.05 -12.25
N GLY A 112 -28.09 -6.14 -12.00
CA GLY A 112 -29.07 -6.23 -10.93
C GLY A 112 -28.47 -5.98 -9.54
N GLU A 113 -29.34 -5.67 -8.60
CA GLU A 113 -29.01 -5.46 -7.18
C GLU A 113 -28.18 -6.63 -6.62
N GLY A 114 -27.15 -6.30 -5.84
CA GLY A 114 -26.22 -7.25 -5.22
C GLY A 114 -25.40 -8.10 -6.19
N SER A 115 -25.41 -7.79 -7.49
CA SER A 115 -24.76 -8.63 -8.52
C SER A 115 -23.38 -8.13 -8.94
N LEU A 116 -22.96 -6.94 -8.52
CA LEU A 116 -21.58 -6.49 -8.53
C LEU A 116 -21.01 -6.69 -7.13
N VAL A 117 -19.87 -7.38 -7.04
CA VAL A 117 -19.20 -7.73 -5.78
C VAL A 117 -17.78 -7.19 -5.83
N TYR A 118 -17.37 -6.42 -4.84
CA TYR A 118 -15.97 -6.05 -4.61
C TYR A 118 -15.49 -6.65 -3.30
N ARG A 119 -14.24 -7.14 -3.28
CA ARG A 119 -13.65 -7.79 -2.11
C ARG A 119 -12.22 -7.36 -1.92
N THR A 120 -11.82 -7.24 -0.67
CA THR A 120 -10.44 -7.08 -0.25
C THR A 120 -10.21 -7.78 1.10
N HIS A 121 -8.95 -8.11 1.37
CA HIS A 121 -8.50 -8.72 2.62
C HIS A 121 -7.04 -8.34 2.89
N PRO A 122 -6.60 -8.32 4.15
CA PRO A 122 -5.21 -8.02 4.49
C PRO A 122 -4.28 -9.14 4.02
N VAL A 123 -3.05 -8.77 3.69
CA VAL A 123 -1.93 -9.68 3.41
C VAL A 123 -0.73 -9.27 4.24
N PHE A 124 -0.01 -10.25 4.79
CA PHE A 124 1.17 -9.99 5.62
C PHE A 124 2.35 -9.53 4.77
N GLN A 125 3.05 -8.51 5.25
CA GLN A 125 4.34 -8.03 4.77
C GLN A 125 5.34 -8.04 5.93
N GLU A 126 6.51 -8.64 5.70
CA GLU A 126 7.60 -8.66 6.68
C GLU A 126 8.31 -7.30 6.68
N TYR A 127 8.78 -6.84 7.85
CA TYR A 127 9.64 -5.67 7.88
C TYR A 127 11.01 -6.01 7.29
N GLU A 128 11.54 -5.18 6.39
CA GLU A 128 12.91 -5.27 5.88
C GLU A 128 13.97 -5.39 7.00
N MET A 129 13.78 -4.64 8.09
CA MET A 129 14.65 -4.76 9.29
C MET A 129 14.68 -6.18 9.85
N HIS A 130 13.53 -6.84 9.87
CA HIS A 130 13.39 -8.17 10.44
C HIS A 130 14.11 -9.20 9.55
N GLU A 131 13.95 -9.09 8.22
CA GLU A 131 14.66 -9.93 7.26
C GLU A 131 16.19 -9.75 7.35
N ASP A 132 16.66 -8.50 7.42
CA ASP A 132 18.08 -8.18 7.28
C ASP A 132 18.89 -8.24 8.57
N ILE A 133 18.27 -7.92 9.71
CA ILE A 133 18.99 -7.71 10.98
C ILE A 133 18.70 -8.86 11.96
N PRO A 134 19.63 -9.78 12.19
CA PRO A 134 19.41 -10.88 13.11
C PRO A 134 19.39 -10.42 14.58
N ASP A 135 18.39 -10.83 15.36
CA ASP A 135 18.38 -10.61 16.81
C ASP A 135 19.15 -11.71 17.55
N THR A 136 20.46 -11.50 17.66
CA THR A 136 21.37 -12.39 18.41
C THR A 136 21.07 -12.49 19.91
N SER A 137 20.17 -11.65 20.45
CA SER A 137 19.77 -11.70 21.86
C SER A 137 18.59 -12.62 22.14
N ARG A 138 17.86 -13.04 21.11
CA ARG A 138 16.74 -13.98 21.19
C ARG A 138 17.18 -15.40 20.84
N THR A 139 16.45 -16.37 21.38
CA THR A 139 16.67 -17.81 21.10
C THR A 139 15.37 -18.55 20.82
N THR A 140 14.26 -17.82 20.73
CA THR A 140 12.90 -18.32 20.51
C THR A 140 12.20 -17.34 19.59
N GLN A 141 11.36 -17.86 18.70
CA GLN A 141 10.56 -17.03 17.83
C GLN A 141 9.40 -16.34 18.58
N THR A 142 8.84 -15.30 17.99
CA THR A 142 7.57 -14.67 18.41
C THR A 142 6.40 -15.48 17.85
N ASP A 143 5.21 -15.26 18.40
CA ASP A 143 3.99 -15.90 17.87
C ASP A 143 3.73 -15.51 16.40
N MET A 144 4.17 -14.33 15.97
CA MET A 144 4.00 -13.83 14.59
C MET A 144 5.01 -14.44 13.63
N GLU A 145 6.28 -14.56 14.03
CA GLU A 145 7.29 -15.25 13.23
C GLU A 145 6.85 -16.70 12.94
N GLU A 146 6.35 -17.41 13.95
CA GLU A 146 5.83 -18.79 13.80
C GLU A 146 4.54 -18.85 12.97
N ALA A 147 3.75 -17.77 12.93
CA ALA A 147 2.55 -17.73 12.12
C ALA A 147 2.83 -17.51 10.62
N TYR A 148 3.96 -16.86 10.30
CA TYR A 148 4.29 -16.38 8.96
C TYR A 148 5.65 -16.85 8.40
N ASP A 149 6.34 -17.77 9.06
CA ASP A 149 7.62 -18.37 8.60
C ASP A 149 7.53 -19.17 7.28
N GLY A 150 6.32 -19.45 6.81
CA GLY A 150 6.05 -20.14 5.55
C GLY A 150 6.38 -21.64 5.53
N ASP A 151 6.73 -22.25 6.67
CA ASP A 151 7.17 -23.64 6.73
C ASP A 151 6.00 -24.65 6.89
N GLY A 152 4.85 -24.15 7.38
CA GLY A 152 3.61 -24.89 7.58
C GLY A 152 3.64 -25.89 8.74
N ILE A 153 4.55 -25.73 9.70
CA ILE A 153 4.78 -26.60 10.86
C ILE A 153 4.50 -25.82 12.16
N GLY A 154 3.29 -25.94 12.69
CA GLY A 154 3.01 -25.36 14.02
C GLY A 154 3.73 -26.08 15.18
N ASP A 155 4.01 -25.34 16.27
CA ASP A 155 4.54 -25.60 17.64
C ASP A 155 4.64 -27.06 18.18
N ALA A 156 3.89 -28.02 17.66
CA ALA A 156 3.89 -29.40 18.15
C ALA A 156 5.16 -30.22 17.80
N VAL A 157 6.15 -29.65 17.11
CA VAL A 157 7.37 -30.36 16.68
C VAL A 157 8.58 -29.88 17.50
N PRO A 158 9.12 -30.69 18.45
CA PRO A 158 10.15 -30.25 19.40
C PRO A 158 11.54 -29.92 18.82
N GLN A 159 11.66 -29.92 17.50
CA GLN A 159 12.87 -29.64 16.73
C GLN A 159 12.42 -29.23 15.34
N ASP A 160 11.65 -28.14 15.24
CA ASP A 160 11.85 -27.35 14.05
C ASP A 160 13.28 -26.80 14.08
N LEU A 161 14.05 -27.18 13.08
CA LEU A 161 15.47 -26.86 12.95
C LEU A 161 15.71 -26.14 11.62
N LEU A 162 14.63 -25.69 10.97
CA LEU A 162 14.65 -24.88 9.75
C LEU A 162 14.46 -23.38 10.06
N ASP A 163 14.01 -23.00 11.26
CA ASP A 163 13.75 -21.63 11.78
C ASP A 163 15.00 -20.77 11.97
N ARG A 164 15.73 -20.52 10.89
CA ARG A 164 17.08 -19.99 11.02
C ARG A 164 17.19 -18.49 11.14
N ASP A 165 16.13 -17.73 10.96
CA ASP A 165 16.24 -16.27 10.89
C ASP A 165 15.29 -15.62 11.93
N ILE A 166 15.75 -15.62 13.20
CA ILE A 166 15.17 -14.76 14.25
C ILE A 166 15.65 -13.34 13.96
N GLY A 167 14.77 -12.54 13.39
CA GLY A 167 15.02 -11.15 13.04
C GLY A 167 14.87 -10.21 14.22
N LEU A 168 15.26 -8.97 14.00
CA LEU A 168 15.01 -7.90 14.94
C LEU A 168 13.56 -7.47 14.80
N CYS A 169 12.81 -7.58 15.89
CA CYS A 169 11.41 -7.16 15.94
C CYS A 169 11.28 -5.71 16.40
N VAL A 170 10.16 -5.09 16.08
CA VAL A 170 9.76 -3.87 16.77
C VAL A 170 9.51 -4.19 18.25
N GLU A 171 9.83 -3.24 19.13
CA GLU A 171 9.61 -3.40 20.56
C GLU A 171 8.20 -2.93 20.92
N SER A 172 7.19 -3.75 20.62
CA SER A 172 5.80 -3.49 20.97
C SER A 172 5.30 -4.47 22.04
N ASP A 173 4.23 -4.10 22.75
CA ASP A 173 3.49 -5.05 23.61
C ASP A 173 2.36 -5.75 22.80
N ASN A 174 2.38 -5.64 21.46
CA ASN A 174 1.44 -6.27 20.53
C ASN A 174 2.15 -7.30 19.62
N ALA A 175 1.93 -8.58 19.90
CA ALA A 175 2.47 -9.68 19.10
C ALA A 175 2.07 -9.62 17.61
N GLY A 176 0.92 -9.02 17.27
CA GLY A 176 0.41 -8.90 15.90
C GLY A 176 1.19 -7.94 15.00
N GLY A 177 2.24 -7.28 15.51
CA GLY A 177 3.07 -6.36 14.73
C GLY A 177 4.57 -6.53 14.97
N ASP A 178 5.03 -7.64 15.56
CA ASP A 178 6.42 -7.82 15.99
C ASP A 178 7.43 -7.89 14.83
N CYS A 179 7.15 -8.73 13.82
CA CYS A 179 8.06 -8.97 12.69
C CYS A 179 7.57 -8.41 11.35
N GLY A 180 6.35 -7.87 11.31
CA GLY A 180 5.81 -7.27 10.09
C GLY A 180 4.50 -6.55 10.34
N TYR A 181 3.79 -6.30 9.25
CA TYR A 181 2.55 -5.56 9.23
C TYR A 181 1.64 -6.11 8.13
N PHE A 182 0.43 -5.57 7.98
CA PHE A 182 -0.55 -6.07 7.01
C PHE A 182 -0.90 -4.99 5.99
N LEU A 183 -0.73 -5.31 4.71
CA LEU A 183 -1.12 -4.45 3.60
C LEU A 183 -2.50 -4.80 3.10
N GLU A 184 -3.25 -3.77 2.71
CA GLU A 184 -4.56 -3.93 2.12
C GLU A 184 -4.84 -2.86 1.06
N GLY A 185 -5.22 -3.29 -0.13
CA GLY A 185 -5.75 -2.42 -1.18
C GLY A 185 -7.19 -2.01 -0.88
N TRP A 186 -7.48 -0.72 -0.88
CA TRP A 186 -8.83 -0.19 -0.71
C TRP A 186 -9.17 0.78 -1.85
N MET A 187 -10.05 0.34 -2.75
CA MET A 187 -10.48 1.12 -3.92
C MET A 187 -9.30 1.56 -4.80
N GLY A 188 -8.30 0.69 -4.96
CA GLY A 188 -7.12 0.92 -5.78
C GLY A 188 -5.95 1.64 -5.08
N GLU A 189 -6.07 1.97 -3.78
CA GLU A 189 -5.01 2.61 -3.00
C GLU A 189 -4.42 1.68 -1.93
N LYS A 190 -3.11 1.81 -1.63
CA LYS A 190 -2.37 1.04 -0.60
C LYS A 190 -2.71 1.56 0.80
N TYR A 191 -3.12 0.68 1.70
CA TYR A 191 -3.31 0.95 3.13
C TYR A 191 -2.62 -0.11 3.99
N VAL A 192 -2.44 0.21 5.28
CA VAL A 192 -2.06 -0.74 6.33
C VAL A 192 -3.28 -1.13 7.15
N ALA A 193 -3.58 -2.42 7.22
CA ALA A 193 -4.62 -2.98 8.07
C ALA A 193 -4.09 -3.15 9.50
N ILE A 194 -4.54 -2.31 10.42
CA ILE A 194 -3.97 -2.31 11.79
C ILE A 194 -4.34 -3.60 12.53
N ASP A 195 -3.34 -4.22 13.14
CA ASP A 195 -3.46 -5.53 13.83
C ASP A 195 -4.04 -6.64 12.92
N GLY A 196 -3.85 -6.50 11.60
CA GLY A 196 -4.39 -7.45 10.61
C GLY A 196 -5.91 -7.41 10.49
N ASN A 197 -6.57 -6.32 10.89
CA ASN A 197 -8.02 -6.15 10.78
C ASN A 197 -8.39 -5.43 9.48
N ALA A 198 -9.07 -6.14 8.56
CA ALA A 198 -9.47 -5.58 7.27
C ALA A 198 -10.40 -4.35 7.35
N ASP A 199 -11.14 -4.22 8.45
CA ASP A 199 -12.10 -3.14 8.69
C ASP A 199 -11.47 -1.89 9.33
N LYS A 200 -10.14 -1.87 9.51
CA LYS A 200 -9.42 -0.77 10.14
C LYS A 200 -8.14 -0.46 9.40
N LEU A 201 -8.19 0.60 8.59
CA LEU A 201 -7.12 0.94 7.65
C LEU A 201 -6.44 2.26 8.02
N CYS A 202 -5.11 2.32 7.89
CA CYS A 202 -4.31 3.54 8.04
C CYS A 202 -3.49 3.78 6.76
N LYS A 203 -3.20 5.06 6.48
CA LYS A 203 -2.26 5.38 5.40
C LYS A 203 -0.84 5.02 5.82
N LEU A 204 -0.09 4.40 4.90
CA LEU A 204 1.35 4.25 5.02
C LEU A 204 2.01 5.58 4.64
N LEU A 205 2.74 6.19 5.57
CA LEU A 205 3.38 7.50 5.36
C LEU A 205 4.85 7.35 4.99
N VAL A 206 5.58 6.45 5.64
CA VAL A 206 6.99 6.19 5.37
C VAL A 206 7.23 4.69 5.45
N GLU A 207 7.93 4.18 4.45
CA GLU A 207 8.49 2.83 4.40
C GLU A 207 9.89 2.94 3.79
N PHE A 208 10.89 2.40 4.47
CA PHE A 208 12.27 2.33 3.98
C PHE A 208 12.56 0.92 3.49
N GLU A 209 13.10 0.86 2.29
CA GLU A 209 13.46 -0.38 1.60
C GLU A 209 14.96 -0.69 1.70
N ASP A 210 15.35 -1.95 1.55
CA ASP A 210 16.74 -2.40 1.29
C ASP A 210 17.82 -1.62 2.12
N ASP A 211 18.58 -0.74 1.44
CA ASP A 211 19.75 -0.03 1.95
C ASP A 211 19.43 1.43 2.35
N ASP A 212 18.16 1.76 2.50
CA ASP A 212 17.69 3.11 2.81
C ASP A 212 18.13 3.59 4.18
N LYS A 213 18.75 4.77 4.20
CA LYS A 213 19.27 5.39 5.42
C LYS A 213 18.92 6.86 5.49
N LYS A 214 18.62 7.31 6.70
CA LYS A 214 18.55 8.72 7.06
C LYS A 214 19.64 9.05 8.05
N THR A 215 20.31 10.17 7.89
CA THR A 215 21.20 10.71 8.92
C THR A 215 20.72 12.06 9.43
N LEU A 216 20.61 12.18 10.75
CA LEU A 216 20.15 13.36 11.44
C LEU A 216 21.32 13.99 12.18
N SER A 217 21.50 15.30 12.02
CA SER A 217 22.33 16.07 12.95
C SER A 217 21.62 16.18 14.29
N THR A 218 22.37 16.18 15.40
CA THR A 218 21.71 16.34 16.71
C THR A 218 21.01 17.70 16.81
N GLY A 219 19.73 17.70 17.18
CA GLY A 219 18.85 18.86 17.23
C GLY A 219 18.21 19.24 15.90
N GLU A 220 18.43 18.46 14.85
CA GLU A 220 17.72 18.57 13.57
C GLU A 220 16.37 17.85 13.66
N GLU A 221 15.33 18.52 13.16
CA GLU A 221 13.99 17.97 13.03
C GLU A 221 13.81 17.49 11.59
N TRP A 222 13.45 16.21 11.45
CA TRP A 222 13.10 15.60 10.18
C TRP A 222 11.59 15.42 10.11
N ASP A 223 10.97 16.11 9.14
CA ASP A 223 9.56 15.95 8.78
C ASP A 223 9.36 14.58 8.10
N LEU A 224 8.46 13.77 8.65
CA LEU A 224 8.12 12.43 8.18
C LEU A 224 6.80 12.41 7.38
N GLY A 225 6.14 13.57 7.20
CA GLY A 225 4.80 13.62 6.61
C GLY A 225 3.68 13.38 7.64
N GLY A 226 2.42 13.67 7.24
CA GLY A 226 1.26 13.55 8.15
C GLY A 226 1.31 14.44 9.40
N GLY A 227 2.24 15.41 9.42
CA GLY A 227 2.54 16.24 10.59
C GLY A 227 3.45 15.56 11.62
N PHE A 228 3.94 14.35 11.37
CA PHE A 228 4.93 13.67 12.20
C PHE A 228 6.33 14.24 11.95
N ALA A 229 7.13 14.32 13.00
CA ALA A 229 8.53 14.69 12.89
C ALA A 229 9.39 13.96 13.93
N LEU A 230 10.57 13.51 13.50
CA LEU A 230 11.58 12.87 14.34
C LEU A 230 12.76 13.81 14.56
N THR A 231 13.16 13.95 15.83
CA THR A 231 14.35 14.72 16.21
C THR A 231 15.32 13.83 16.98
N ALA A 232 16.56 13.69 16.50
CA ALA A 232 17.65 13.15 17.30
C ALA A 232 18.20 14.25 18.21
N ASN A 233 17.76 14.32 19.46
CA ASN A 233 18.09 15.43 20.38
C ASN A 233 19.60 15.51 20.67
N GLN A 234 20.18 14.37 21.07
CA GLN A 234 21.58 14.27 21.45
C GLN A 234 22.03 12.81 21.47
N ILE A 235 23.35 12.61 21.47
CA ILE A 235 23.92 11.31 21.80
C ILE A 235 24.20 11.28 23.32
N ILE A 236 23.73 10.27 24.02
CA ILE A 236 23.97 9.96 25.44
C ILE A 236 24.96 8.78 25.55
N GLY A 237 25.84 8.76 26.56
CA GLY A 237 26.81 7.67 26.73
C GLY A 237 27.88 7.54 25.63
N GLU A 238 28.09 6.35 25.09
CA GLU A 238 29.01 6.10 23.97
C GLU A 238 28.24 5.82 22.66
N ASP A 239 27.12 5.12 22.77
CA ASP A 239 26.40 4.44 21.68
C ASP A 239 24.87 4.62 21.74
N THR A 240 24.35 5.58 22.51
CA THR A 240 22.89 5.79 22.66
C THR A 240 22.48 7.14 22.12
N ALA A 241 21.40 7.20 21.34
CA ALA A 241 20.76 8.43 20.89
C ALA A 241 19.46 8.66 21.68
N GLU A 242 19.18 9.93 22.02
CA GLU A 242 17.90 10.37 22.57
C GLU A 242 17.06 10.93 21.43
N PHE A 243 15.90 10.34 21.18
CA PHE A 243 14.96 10.76 20.14
C PHE A 243 13.71 11.40 20.74
N THR A 244 13.11 12.31 20.00
CA THR A 244 11.75 12.81 20.22
C THR A 244 10.95 12.60 18.95
N LEU A 245 9.82 11.90 19.05
CA LEU A 245 8.79 11.85 18.03
C LEU A 245 7.71 12.87 18.39
N SER A 246 7.27 13.65 17.41
CA SER A 246 6.23 14.66 17.59
C SER A 246 5.21 14.61 16.47
N LYS A 247 3.98 15.04 16.74
CA LYS A 247 2.94 15.28 15.74
C LYS A 247 2.40 16.69 15.88
N ASN A 248 2.38 17.45 14.79
CA ASN A 248 1.95 18.84 14.75
C ASN A 248 2.66 19.72 15.80
N GLY A 249 3.96 19.45 16.03
CA GLY A 249 4.80 20.13 17.01
C GLY A 249 4.51 19.77 18.49
N MET A 250 3.65 18.77 18.75
CA MET A 250 3.42 18.23 20.10
C MET A 250 4.19 16.92 20.27
N GLU A 251 4.97 16.81 21.33
CA GLU A 251 5.71 15.59 21.67
C GLU A 251 4.74 14.42 21.89
N LEU A 252 4.93 13.34 21.15
CA LEU A 252 4.25 12.06 21.32
C LEU A 252 5.05 11.14 22.24
N ASP A 253 6.36 11.05 21.99
CA ASP A 253 7.25 10.17 22.71
C ASP A 253 8.70 10.68 22.76
N ASN A 254 9.44 10.22 23.77
CA ASN A 254 10.86 10.51 23.96
C ASN A 254 11.58 9.26 24.49
N LYS A 255 12.50 8.70 23.69
CA LYS A 255 13.17 7.44 23.99
C LYS A 255 14.68 7.52 23.79
N ASN A 256 15.40 6.82 24.68
CA ASN A 256 16.83 6.58 24.52
C ASN A 256 17.05 5.21 23.87
N VAL A 257 17.67 5.19 22.71
CA VAL A 257 17.85 3.97 21.90
C VAL A 257 19.32 3.80 21.57
N SER A 258 19.86 2.62 21.88
CA SER A 258 21.24 2.28 21.57
C SER A 258 21.40 1.86 20.12
N VAL A 259 22.60 2.06 19.57
CA VAL A 259 22.99 1.51 18.28
C VAL A 259 22.73 0.00 18.24
N GLY A 260 22.19 -0.48 17.12
CA GLY A 260 21.79 -1.87 16.93
C GLY A 260 20.46 -2.24 17.57
N ARG A 261 19.64 -1.26 17.96
CA ARG A 261 18.31 -1.44 18.54
C ARG A 261 17.28 -0.58 17.82
N VAL A 262 16.01 -0.94 18.05
CA VAL A 262 14.86 -0.32 17.40
C VAL A 262 14.27 0.75 18.31
N TYR A 263 14.00 1.91 17.74
CA TYR A 263 13.06 2.84 18.33
C TYR A 263 11.66 2.43 17.84
N THR A 264 10.77 2.02 18.74
CA THR A 264 9.35 1.81 18.46
C THR A 264 8.51 2.75 19.30
N TYR A 265 7.53 3.39 18.66
CA TYR A 265 6.44 4.13 19.30
C TYR A 265 5.13 3.40 19.03
N THR A 266 4.38 3.11 20.10
CA THR A 266 3.08 2.48 20.03
C THR A 266 1.96 3.43 20.47
N ALA A 267 0.77 3.24 19.92
CA ALA A 267 -0.41 3.99 20.31
C ALA A 267 -1.68 3.11 20.29
N ASP A 268 -2.67 3.50 21.08
CA ASP A 268 -4.01 2.92 21.02
C ASP A 268 -4.83 3.68 19.96
N ILE A 269 -5.02 3.08 18.78
CA ILE A 269 -5.70 3.68 17.62
C ILE A 269 -6.75 2.72 17.05
N GLY A 270 -7.85 3.25 16.50
CA GLY A 270 -8.93 2.43 15.92
C GLY A 270 -9.57 1.42 16.88
N GLY A 271 -9.46 1.67 18.20
CA GLY A 271 -9.91 0.73 19.24
C GLY A 271 -8.98 -0.46 19.50
N GLU A 272 -7.85 -0.57 18.78
CA GLU A 272 -6.79 -1.53 19.05
C GLU A 272 -5.72 -0.95 19.98
N GLN A 273 -4.97 -1.83 20.64
CA GLN A 273 -3.98 -1.46 21.67
C GLN A 273 -2.56 -1.68 21.19
N ASP A 274 -1.65 -0.86 21.69
CA ASP A 274 -0.20 -1.02 21.52
C ASP A 274 0.23 -1.17 20.04
N ILE A 275 -0.48 -0.51 19.12
CA ILE A 275 -0.21 -0.58 17.67
C ILE A 275 1.12 0.10 17.37
N PRO A 276 2.09 -0.58 16.71
CA PRO A 276 3.32 0.05 16.25
C PRO A 276 3.02 1.11 15.18
N VAL A 277 3.01 2.38 15.58
CA VAL A 277 2.74 3.49 14.66
C VAL A 277 4.02 3.96 13.97
N PHE A 278 5.13 3.97 14.70
CA PHE A 278 6.42 4.37 14.18
C PHE A 278 7.51 3.42 14.64
N SER A 279 8.42 3.06 13.73
CA SER A 279 9.65 2.37 14.09
C SER A 279 10.85 2.85 13.26
N CYS A 280 12.05 2.75 13.85
CA CYS A 280 13.30 2.88 13.10
C CYS A 280 14.47 2.15 13.78
N TYR A 281 15.35 1.57 12.98
CA TYR A 281 16.59 0.96 13.45
C TYR A 281 17.70 2.00 13.60
N VAL A 282 18.40 2.01 14.75
CA VAL A 282 19.55 2.90 14.97
C VAL A 282 20.82 2.23 14.48
N ASP A 283 21.23 2.52 13.24
CA ASP A 283 22.40 1.91 12.60
C ASP A 283 23.72 2.42 13.20
N ALA A 284 23.86 3.74 13.38
CA ALA A 284 25.11 4.29 13.87
C ALA A 284 24.99 5.67 14.51
N VAL A 285 25.94 5.98 15.40
CA VAL A 285 26.10 7.31 15.99
C VAL A 285 27.54 7.77 15.90
N TRP A 286 27.77 9.04 15.56
CA TRP A 286 29.11 9.62 15.52
C TRP A 286 29.21 10.89 16.36
N ARG A 287 30.09 10.80 17.36
CA ARG A 287 30.45 11.93 18.23
C ARG A 287 31.68 12.64 17.72
N PHE A 288 31.53 13.93 17.41
CA PHE A 288 32.64 14.76 16.97
C PHE A 288 33.18 15.58 18.13
N ARG A 289 34.29 15.14 18.72
CA ARG A 289 34.92 15.82 19.87
C ARG A 289 35.30 17.26 19.51
N GLY A 290 34.83 18.22 20.30
CA GLY A 290 35.15 19.64 20.14
C GLY A 290 34.23 20.39 19.18
N THR A 291 33.11 19.78 18.75
CA THR A 291 32.05 20.42 17.98
C THR A 291 30.68 19.94 18.47
N ASP A 292 29.63 20.73 18.22
CA ASP A 292 28.25 20.37 18.55
C ASP A 292 27.52 19.67 17.38
N ARG A 293 28.27 19.15 16.40
CA ARG A 293 27.76 18.52 15.16
C ARG A 293 27.77 17.01 15.23
N ASN A 294 27.17 16.45 16.27
CA ASN A 294 26.99 15.00 16.35
C ASN A 294 25.94 14.56 15.33
N ILE A 295 26.05 13.34 14.82
CA ILE A 295 25.09 12.81 13.84
C ILE A 295 24.67 11.39 14.25
N VAL A 296 23.45 11.03 13.89
CA VAL A 296 22.80 9.73 14.15
C VAL A 296 22.25 9.23 12.82
N GLN A 297 22.55 8.00 12.45
CA GLN A 297 22.00 7.35 11.26
C GLN A 297 20.97 6.32 11.68
N VAL A 298 19.84 6.32 10.99
CA VAL A 298 18.74 5.37 11.13
C VAL A 298 18.46 4.68 9.79
N MET A 299 17.95 3.46 9.86
CA MET A 299 17.51 2.64 8.72
C MET A 299 16.14 2.04 9.01
N TYR A 300 15.51 1.44 8.00
CA TYR A 300 14.24 0.72 8.12
C TYR A 300 13.19 1.53 8.89
N VAL A 301 13.01 2.78 8.47
CA VAL A 301 12.00 3.67 9.04
C VAL A 301 10.63 3.26 8.52
N PHE A 302 9.71 3.03 9.43
CA PHE A 302 8.31 2.72 9.14
C PHE A 302 7.41 3.69 9.90
N LEU A 303 6.40 4.23 9.22
CA LEU A 303 5.41 5.13 9.80
C LEU A 303 4.05 4.94 9.12
N ILE A 304 3.03 4.70 9.95
CA ILE A 304 1.62 4.83 9.55
C ILE A 304 1.02 6.10 10.14
N ASP A 305 -0.04 6.61 9.52
CA ASP A 305 -0.84 7.67 10.14
C ASP A 305 -1.60 7.14 11.36
N ASP A 306 -1.97 8.04 12.27
CA ASP A 306 -2.82 7.72 13.43
C ASP A 306 -4.32 7.98 13.18
N ASP A 307 -4.67 8.44 11.97
CA ASP A 307 -6.04 8.60 11.49
C ASP A 307 -6.52 7.28 10.87
N VAL A 308 -7.39 6.59 11.59
CA VAL A 308 -7.90 5.27 11.21
C VAL A 308 -9.20 5.41 10.43
N LEU A 309 -9.22 4.85 9.22
CA LEU A 309 -10.45 4.59 8.48
C LEU A 309 -11.09 3.31 9.04
N GLU A 310 -12.16 3.46 9.81
CA GLU A 310 -13.00 2.35 10.25
C GLU A 310 -14.11 2.11 9.22
N ILE A 311 -14.26 0.86 8.76
CA ILE A 311 -15.25 0.44 7.78
C ILE A 311 -16.33 -0.37 8.50
N GLU A 312 -17.58 0.08 8.44
CA GLU A 312 -18.70 -0.60 9.08
C GLU A 312 -19.65 -1.23 8.06
N THR A 313 -20.31 -2.32 8.45
CA THR A 313 -21.41 -2.89 7.66
C THR A 313 -22.49 -1.83 7.44
N SER A 314 -23.02 -1.76 6.21
CA SER A 314 -23.96 -0.76 5.70
C SER A 314 -23.35 0.61 5.36
N ASP A 315 -22.02 0.79 5.46
CA ASP A 315 -21.38 1.96 4.87
C ASP A 315 -21.54 1.93 3.34
N THR A 316 -21.76 3.11 2.74
CA THR A 316 -22.01 3.24 1.30
C THR A 316 -20.91 4.05 0.62
N TYR A 317 -20.37 3.49 -0.46
CA TYR A 317 -19.35 4.08 -1.32
C TYR A 317 -19.83 4.08 -2.77
N GLY A 318 -20.33 5.22 -3.24
CA GLY A 318 -20.93 5.32 -4.58
C GLY A 318 -22.20 4.47 -4.69
N ALA A 319 -22.20 3.51 -5.61
CA ALA A 319 -23.25 2.51 -5.81
C ALA A 319 -23.09 1.27 -4.93
N MET A 320 -21.99 1.14 -4.19
CA MET A 320 -21.63 -0.04 -3.41
C MET A 320 -21.92 0.15 -1.93
N GLU A 321 -22.42 -0.89 -1.26
CA GLU A 321 -22.67 -0.96 0.18
C GLU A 321 -21.89 -2.11 0.80
N VAL A 322 -21.31 -1.88 1.98
CA VAL A 322 -20.54 -2.88 2.74
C VAL A 322 -21.49 -3.93 3.32
N MET A 323 -21.39 -5.16 2.82
CA MET A 323 -22.18 -6.31 3.29
C MET A 323 -21.48 -7.07 4.41
N THR A 324 -20.14 -7.12 4.34
CA THR A 324 -19.28 -7.75 5.35
C THR A 324 -18.15 -6.81 5.70
N ALA A 325 -18.03 -6.51 6.99
CA ALA A 325 -16.88 -5.85 7.59
C ALA A 325 -16.38 -6.74 8.73
N SER A 326 -15.14 -7.21 8.62
CA SER A 326 -14.54 -8.11 9.60
C SER A 326 -13.03 -8.00 9.56
N SER A 327 -12.35 -8.55 10.56
CA SER A 327 -10.89 -8.60 10.57
C SER A 327 -10.31 -9.36 9.36
N ALA A 328 -11.03 -10.31 8.78
CA ALA A 328 -10.50 -11.20 7.74
C ALA A 328 -10.72 -10.71 6.31
N GLU A 329 -11.79 -9.97 6.05
CA GLU A 329 -12.13 -9.45 4.72
C GLU A 329 -13.22 -8.38 4.79
N ILE A 330 -13.26 -7.54 3.75
CA ILE A 330 -14.35 -6.63 3.43
C ILE A 330 -15.01 -7.05 2.13
N VAL A 331 -16.34 -7.07 2.11
CA VAL A 331 -17.16 -7.37 0.92
C VAL A 331 -18.17 -6.27 0.71
N LEU A 332 -18.16 -5.67 -0.47
CA LEU A 332 -19.12 -4.66 -0.91
C LEU A 332 -19.96 -5.23 -2.05
N THR A 333 -21.25 -4.88 -2.08
CA THR A 333 -22.12 -5.17 -3.22
C THR A 333 -22.94 -3.97 -3.61
N ASN A 334 -23.45 -3.90 -4.84
CA ASN A 334 -24.42 -2.86 -5.23
C ASN A 334 -25.80 -3.11 -4.60
N ASP A 335 -25.90 -3.07 -3.28
CA ASP A 335 -27.16 -3.24 -2.54
C ASP A 335 -28.08 -2.03 -2.79
N ALA A 336 -29.39 -2.28 -2.88
CA ALA A 336 -30.42 -1.29 -3.19
C ALA A 336 -30.21 -0.43 -4.46
N THR A 337 -29.23 -0.75 -5.32
CA THR A 337 -28.85 0.04 -6.49
C THR A 337 -28.58 -0.85 -7.70
N THR A 338 -29.18 -0.53 -8.85
CA THR A 338 -28.84 -1.16 -10.13
C THR A 338 -27.82 -0.31 -10.90
N ILE A 339 -27.01 -0.94 -11.75
CA ILE A 339 -26.01 -0.24 -12.59
C ILE A 339 -26.36 -0.49 -14.06
N ASP A 340 -26.67 0.56 -14.80
CA ASP A 340 -27.13 0.46 -16.19
C ASP A 340 -25.97 0.61 -17.18
N LEU A 341 -25.62 -0.45 -17.90
CA LEU A 341 -24.57 -0.45 -18.92
C LEU A 341 -25.10 0.02 -20.29
N ASP A 342 -25.71 1.20 -20.26
CA ASP A 342 -26.22 1.94 -21.42
C ASP A 342 -25.10 2.21 -22.43
N LEU A 343 -25.46 2.51 -23.68
CA LEU A 343 -24.47 2.73 -24.75
C LEU A 343 -23.72 4.07 -24.57
N ASP A 344 -22.39 4.04 -24.74
CA ASP A 344 -21.49 5.20 -24.62
C ASP A 344 -21.55 5.95 -23.29
N THR A 345 -21.85 5.26 -22.20
CA THR A 345 -21.94 5.87 -20.87
C THR A 345 -20.69 5.63 -20.03
N LYS A 346 -20.63 6.39 -18.94
CA LYS A 346 -19.66 6.25 -17.84
C LYS A 346 -20.51 6.07 -16.59
N GLU A 347 -20.44 4.89 -16.00
CA GLU A 347 -21.21 4.54 -14.81
C GLU A 347 -20.30 4.50 -13.59
N HIS A 348 -20.69 5.21 -12.53
CA HIS A 348 -19.91 5.26 -11.29
C HIS A 348 -20.14 4.00 -10.46
N ILE A 349 -19.05 3.42 -9.94
CA ILE A 349 -19.10 2.25 -9.07
C ILE A 349 -18.88 2.70 -7.62
N MET A 350 -17.66 3.11 -7.29
CA MET A 350 -17.23 3.54 -5.95
C MET A 350 -15.90 4.28 -6.07
N GLY A 351 -15.56 5.15 -5.12
CA GLY A 351 -14.32 5.94 -5.18
C GLY A 351 -14.12 6.59 -6.56
N ASP A 352 -12.95 6.37 -7.16
CA ASP A 352 -12.64 6.77 -8.53
C ASP A 352 -12.77 5.64 -9.57
N MET A 353 -13.50 4.57 -9.24
CA MET A 353 -13.80 3.45 -10.13
C MET A 353 -15.12 3.61 -10.88
N TYR A 354 -15.08 3.29 -12.17
CA TYR A 354 -16.20 3.43 -13.10
C TYR A 354 -16.27 2.26 -14.10
N PHE A 355 -17.44 2.03 -14.69
CA PHE A 355 -17.56 1.30 -15.95
C PHE A 355 -17.61 2.26 -17.13
N LYS A 356 -16.90 1.92 -18.21
CA LYS A 356 -17.07 2.56 -19.52
C LYS A 356 -17.67 1.55 -20.50
N THR A 357 -18.73 1.96 -21.19
CA THR A 357 -19.42 1.13 -22.19
C THR A 357 -19.14 1.63 -23.61
N ALA A 358 -19.20 0.72 -24.59
CA ALA A 358 -18.99 1.06 -25.99
C ALA A 358 -20.27 1.55 -26.68
N ASP A 359 -20.12 2.46 -27.64
CA ASP A 359 -21.16 2.81 -28.62
C ASP A 359 -21.28 1.72 -29.71
N ASP A 360 -22.03 0.65 -29.42
CA ASP A 360 -22.33 -0.44 -30.38
C ASP A 360 -23.84 -0.63 -30.62
N ASP A 361 -24.58 0.47 -30.84
CA ASP A 361 -26.02 0.47 -31.19
C ASP A 361 -26.34 -0.42 -32.41
N ALA A 362 -25.38 -0.55 -33.33
CA ALA A 362 -25.58 -1.30 -34.57
C ALA A 362 -25.69 -2.83 -34.36
N ASN A 363 -24.97 -3.38 -33.38
CA ASN A 363 -24.97 -4.81 -33.09
C ASN A 363 -25.61 -5.15 -31.74
N ASP A 364 -25.87 -4.15 -30.90
CA ASP A 364 -26.41 -4.27 -29.54
C ASP A 364 -25.56 -5.14 -28.62
N HIS A 365 -24.25 -5.25 -28.91
CA HIS A 365 -23.33 -5.94 -28.02
C HIS A 365 -23.20 -5.19 -26.70
N ILE A 366 -23.02 -5.93 -25.62
CA ILE A 366 -22.73 -5.35 -24.30
C ILE A 366 -21.21 -5.43 -24.13
N ARG A 367 -20.50 -4.35 -24.51
CA ARG A 367 -19.05 -4.25 -24.40
C ARG A 367 -18.67 -3.17 -23.39
N PHE A 368 -17.97 -3.54 -22.34
CA PHE A 368 -17.62 -2.65 -21.24
C PHE A 368 -16.32 -3.09 -20.53
N TYR A 369 -15.75 -2.20 -19.74
CA TYR A 369 -14.61 -2.49 -18.85
C TYR A 369 -14.67 -1.59 -17.61
N PRO A 370 -14.17 -2.05 -16.45
CA PRO A 370 -13.92 -1.18 -15.32
C PRO A 370 -12.66 -0.34 -15.55
N TYR A 371 -12.61 0.85 -14.99
CA TYR A 371 -11.41 1.68 -14.97
C TYR A 371 -11.36 2.57 -13.73
N VAL A 372 -10.14 2.95 -13.32
CA VAL A 372 -9.91 4.03 -12.35
C VAL A 372 -9.62 5.31 -13.10
N GLU A 373 -10.23 6.41 -12.67
CA GLU A 373 -9.95 7.74 -13.18
C GLU A 373 -8.96 8.45 -12.26
N TYR A 374 -7.79 8.79 -12.79
CA TYR A 374 -6.87 9.69 -12.11
C TYR A 374 -7.03 11.10 -12.68
N PRO A 375 -7.02 12.15 -11.83
CA PRO A 375 -6.90 13.50 -12.34
C PRO A 375 -5.64 13.57 -13.21
N GLU A 376 -5.70 14.22 -14.39
CA GLU A 376 -4.43 14.55 -14.99
C GLU A 376 -3.67 15.44 -14.03
N PRO A 377 -2.37 15.19 -13.90
CA PRO A 377 -1.52 16.03 -13.11
C PRO A 377 -1.42 17.42 -13.73
N ASP A 378 -2.25 18.35 -13.25
CA ASP A 378 -2.18 19.76 -13.63
C ASP A 378 -1.32 20.59 -12.67
N THR A 379 -0.93 20.00 -11.54
CA THR A 379 -0.01 20.56 -10.55
C THR A 379 1.13 19.59 -10.24
N ASP A 380 2.33 20.13 -10.31
CA ASP A 380 3.59 19.62 -9.78
C ASP A 380 4.17 20.81 -9.01
N GLY A 381 3.84 20.86 -7.72
CA GLY A 381 3.90 22.01 -6.83
C GLY A 381 5.33 22.30 -6.39
N ASP A 382 6.14 21.26 -6.28
CA ASP A 382 7.55 21.33 -5.94
C ASP A 382 8.48 21.23 -7.19
N GLY A 383 7.94 20.81 -8.32
CA GLY A 383 8.59 20.82 -9.63
C GLY A 383 9.56 19.66 -9.82
N ASP A 384 9.37 18.56 -9.10
CA ASP A 384 10.28 17.42 -9.05
C ASP A 384 10.06 16.44 -10.23
N GLY A 385 8.95 16.60 -10.94
CA GLY A 385 8.56 15.80 -12.11
C GLY A 385 7.59 14.67 -11.80
N VAL A 386 7.23 14.47 -10.53
CA VAL A 386 6.09 13.70 -10.07
C VAL A 386 4.99 14.70 -9.69
N PRO A 387 3.78 14.54 -10.23
CA PRO A 387 2.69 15.44 -9.91
C PRO A 387 2.15 15.28 -8.50
N ASP A 388 1.70 16.37 -7.86
CA ASP A 388 1.14 16.42 -6.49
C ASP A 388 0.14 15.30 -6.16
N VAL A 389 -0.64 14.89 -7.17
CA VAL A 389 -1.70 13.88 -7.04
C VAL A 389 -1.18 12.44 -6.98
N TRP A 390 0.06 12.22 -7.43
CA TRP A 390 0.78 10.94 -7.38
C TRP A 390 2.05 11.04 -6.54
N ASP A 391 2.23 12.17 -5.88
CA ASP A 391 3.42 12.47 -5.13
C ASP A 391 3.19 12.10 -3.66
N ALA A 392 3.93 11.10 -3.20
CA ALA A 392 3.97 10.74 -1.79
C ALA A 392 4.65 11.83 -0.94
N ASP A 393 5.51 12.66 -1.52
CA ASP A 393 6.18 13.80 -0.89
C ASP A 393 6.13 15.06 -1.78
N ASN A 394 5.02 15.77 -1.69
CA ASN A 394 4.76 17.04 -2.40
C ASN A 394 5.56 18.24 -1.84
N SER A 395 6.75 17.97 -1.29
CA SER A 395 7.70 18.93 -0.75
C SER A 395 9.15 18.67 -1.20
N THR A 396 9.35 17.76 -2.16
CA THR A 396 10.63 17.39 -2.75
C THR A 396 11.32 18.62 -3.37
N PRO A 397 12.48 19.05 -2.86
CA PRO A 397 13.11 20.26 -3.36
C PRO A 397 13.64 20.13 -4.81
N ALA A 398 13.67 21.24 -5.55
CA ALA A 398 14.23 21.25 -6.90
C ALA A 398 15.71 20.81 -6.96
N GLY A 399 16.02 19.81 -7.81
CA GLY A 399 17.37 19.25 -7.99
C GLY A 399 17.58 17.85 -7.37
N TYR A 400 16.52 17.30 -6.80
CA TYR A 400 16.43 15.92 -6.33
C TYR A 400 16.23 14.95 -7.51
N TRP A 401 16.70 13.72 -7.36
CA TRP A 401 16.33 12.60 -8.20
C TRP A 401 15.13 11.92 -7.57
N VAL A 402 14.05 11.81 -8.32
CA VAL A 402 12.77 11.36 -7.80
C VAL A 402 12.51 9.93 -8.28
N ASN A 403 11.99 9.07 -7.40
CA ASN A 403 11.51 7.74 -7.78
C ASN A 403 10.12 7.83 -8.46
N SER A 404 9.45 6.70 -8.69
CA SER A 404 8.12 6.70 -9.31
C SER A 404 7.01 7.25 -8.42
N ASP A 405 7.26 7.31 -7.12
CA ASP A 405 6.26 7.65 -6.10
C ASP A 405 6.42 9.09 -5.58
N GLY A 406 7.29 9.90 -6.21
CA GLY A 406 7.49 11.30 -5.80
C GLY A 406 8.51 11.50 -4.68
N ILE A 407 9.15 10.44 -4.22
CA ILE A 407 10.14 10.53 -3.14
C ILE A 407 11.49 10.94 -3.73
N GLY A 408 11.92 12.16 -3.42
CA GLY A 408 13.18 12.71 -3.88
C GLY A 408 14.42 12.28 -3.08
N ARG A 409 15.55 12.09 -3.77
CA ARG A 409 16.92 12.05 -3.21
C ARG A 409 17.88 12.99 -3.93
N MET A 410 18.52 13.91 -3.22
CA MET A 410 19.48 14.83 -3.84
C MET A 410 20.87 14.23 -4.01
N TRP A 411 21.45 14.45 -5.19
CA TRP A 411 22.80 13.97 -5.47
C TRP A 411 23.83 14.71 -4.63
N GLY A 412 24.44 14.01 -3.66
CA GLY A 412 25.38 14.58 -2.71
C GLY A 412 24.76 15.06 -1.40
N ASP A 413 23.44 14.91 -1.23
CA ASP A 413 22.79 14.84 0.09
C ASP A 413 23.01 13.42 0.62
N MET A 414 23.98 13.29 1.51
CA MET A 414 24.38 11.99 2.04
C MET A 414 23.62 11.64 3.31
N ASN A 415 22.96 12.61 3.93
CA ASN A 415 22.18 12.41 5.15
C ASN A 415 20.67 12.33 4.87
N GLY A 416 20.24 12.56 3.63
CA GLY A 416 18.85 12.50 3.19
C GLY A 416 18.01 13.64 3.76
N ASP A 417 18.61 14.74 4.23
CA ASP A 417 17.94 15.77 5.03
C ASP A 417 17.22 16.87 4.24
N GLY A 418 17.28 16.83 2.91
CA GLY A 418 16.68 17.90 2.13
C GLY A 418 17.69 19.00 1.75
N ARG A 419 18.93 19.00 2.25
CA ARG A 419 19.85 20.16 2.20
C ARG A 419 21.33 19.78 2.01
N LEU A 420 21.99 20.37 1.00
CA LEU A 420 23.46 20.29 0.88
C LEU A 420 24.14 21.14 1.97
N THR A 421 24.55 20.51 3.05
CA THR A 421 25.24 21.14 4.17
C THR A 421 26.68 20.66 4.31
N SER A 422 27.37 21.20 5.32
CA SER A 422 28.68 20.68 5.71
C SER A 422 28.61 19.27 6.30
N VAL A 423 27.41 18.79 6.67
CA VAL A 423 27.20 17.44 7.19
C VAL A 423 27.38 16.45 6.04
N ASP A 424 26.80 16.69 4.88
CA ASP A 424 26.98 15.83 3.68
C ASP A 424 28.43 15.71 3.27
N ALA A 425 29.12 16.84 3.18
CA ALA A 425 30.54 16.86 2.87
C ALA A 425 31.36 16.10 3.92
N LEU A 426 30.94 16.13 5.18
CA LEU A 426 31.56 15.36 6.26
C LEU A 426 31.27 13.87 6.11
N MET A 427 30.05 13.48 5.71
CA MET A 427 29.69 12.08 5.46
C MET A 427 30.52 11.49 4.33
N ILE A 428 30.60 12.16 3.17
CA ILE A 428 31.49 11.78 2.05
C ILE A 428 32.92 11.58 2.54
N LEU A 429 33.40 12.49 3.40
CA LEU A 429 34.75 12.40 3.93
C LEU A 429 34.93 11.23 4.92
N GLN A 430 33.94 10.94 5.77
CA GLN A 430 34.01 9.78 6.67
C GLN A 430 33.92 8.47 5.89
N ALA A 431 33.10 8.40 4.85
CA ALA A 431 32.95 7.23 4.00
C ALA A 431 34.24 6.95 3.21
N ALA A 432 34.83 7.99 2.62
CA ALA A 432 36.15 7.91 2.00
C ALA A 432 37.26 7.52 2.99
N ALA A 433 37.08 7.81 4.28
CA ALA A 433 37.98 7.39 5.36
C ALA A 433 37.68 5.98 5.90
N GLY A 434 36.67 5.27 5.36
CA GLY A 434 36.28 3.92 5.77
C GLY A 434 35.66 3.85 7.16
N LYS A 435 35.06 4.94 7.64
CA LYS A 435 34.47 5.03 8.98
C LYS A 435 32.95 4.85 9.00
N ILE A 436 32.31 5.09 7.86
CA ILE A 436 30.87 4.92 7.64
C ILE A 436 30.69 4.30 6.26
N GLU A 437 29.59 3.60 6.04
CA GLU A 437 29.13 3.22 4.71
C GLU A 437 28.00 4.17 4.30
N LEU A 438 28.02 4.58 3.03
CA LEU A 438 27.03 5.48 2.42
C LEU A 438 26.13 4.68 1.50
#